data_AF-A0A651HGM3-F1
#
_entry.id   AF-A0A651HGM3-F1
#
_cell.length_a   1.000
_cell.length_b   1.000
_cell.length_c   1.000
_cell.angle_alpha   90.00
_cell.angle_beta   90.00
_cell.angle_gamma   90.00
#
_symmetry.space_group_name_H-M   'P 1'
#
loop_
_entity.id
_entity.type
_entity.pdbx_description
1 polymer ?
#
loop_
_entity_poly.entity_id
_entity_poly.type
_entity_poly.pdbx_seq_one_letter_code
_entity_poly.pdbx_strand_id
1 'polypeptide(L)' 'MWETCSVQLKVRLPRELAQQAEEVQKSDPEFLSRVVLYGLTRRSIYQHLRERGDQDAEGASPSGSVVI' A
#
# COMPACT_ATOMS: atom_id res chain seq x y z
N MET A 1 14.26 18.40 4.39
CA MET A 1 14.85 17.05 4.47
C MET A 1 13.70 16.09 4.70
N TRP A 2 13.42 15.16 3.80
CA TRP A 2 12.38 14.14 4.07
C TRP A 2 12.96 13.16 5.07
N GLU A 3 12.40 13.10 6.26
CA GLU A 3 12.83 12.19 7.32
C GLU A 3 12.51 10.75 6.90
N THR A 4 13.53 9.91 6.79
CA THR A 4 13.38 8.47 6.51
C THR A 4 13.54 7.68 7.80
N CYS A 5 12.58 6.81 8.10
CA CYS A 5 12.67 5.91 9.26
C CYS A 5 12.96 4.47 8.81
N SER A 6 13.96 3.84 9.43
CA SER A 6 14.20 2.40 9.27
C SER A 6 13.19 1.62 10.10
N VAL A 7 12.58 0.59 9.51
CA VAL A 7 11.62 -0.28 10.18
C VAL A 7 12.01 -1.74 10.00
N GLN A 8 11.74 -2.59 11.00
CA GLN A 8 11.85 -4.04 10.88
C GLN A 8 10.46 -4.63 10.63
N LEU A 9 10.32 -5.40 9.56
CA LEU A 9 9.06 -6.04 9.18
C LEU A 9 9.20 -7.56 9.31
N LYS A 10 8.30 -8.18 10.09
CA LYS A 10 8.18 -9.64 10.20
C LYS A 10 6.91 -10.09 9.49
N VAL A 11 7.05 -10.89 8.44
CA VAL A 11 5.92 -11.40 7.65
C VAL A 11 5.86 -12.92 7.71
N ARG A 12 4.66 -13.47 7.52
CA ARG A 12 4.46 -14.90 7.25
C ARG A 12 4.14 -15.04 5.77
N LEU A 13 4.99 -15.76 5.05
CA LEU A 13 4.84 -16.02 3.63
C LEU A 13 4.60 -17.52 3.39
N PRO A 14 3.87 -17.88 2.32
CA PRO A 14 3.88 -19.24 1.79
C PRO A 14 5.31 -19.72 1.54
N ARG A 15 5.56 -21.01 1.70
CA ARG A 15 6.90 -21.60 1.68
C ARG A 15 7.70 -21.25 0.42
N GLU A 16 7.07 -21.31 -0.75
CA GLU A 16 7.72 -21.01 -2.02
C GLU A 16 8.18 -19.55 -2.12
N LEU A 17 7.33 -18.62 -1.69
CA LEU A 17 7.65 -17.19 -1.67
C LEU A 17 8.71 -16.86 -0.61
N ALA A 18 8.67 -17.53 0.54
CA ALA A 18 9.69 -17.39 1.56
C ALA A 18 11.07 -17.82 1.05
N GLN A 19 11.14 -18.96 0.35
CA GLN A 19 12.39 -19.45 -0.24
C GLN A 19 12.94 -18.48 -1.30
N GLN A 20 12.09 -17.98 -2.19
CA GLN A 20 12.49 -16.99 -3.18
C GLN A 20 12.98 -15.69 -2.53
N ALA A 21 12.30 -15.23 -1.48
CA ALA A 21 12.72 -14.04 -0.73
C ALA A 21 14.09 -14.24 -0.06
N GLU A 22 14.37 -15.43 0.51
CA GLU A 22 15.66 -15.77 1.10
C GLU A 22 16.78 -15.84 0.05
N GLU A 23 16.52 -16.41 -1.12
CA GLU A 23 17.48 -16.47 -2.22
C GLU A 23 17.82 -15.06 -2.70
N VAL A 24 16.80 -14.23 -2.95
CA VAL A 24 16.96 -12.83 -3.35
C VAL A 24 17.67 -12.02 -2.26
N GLN A 25 17.36 -12.22 -0.98
CA GLN A 25 18.02 -11.52 0.11
C GLN A 25 19.54 -11.81 0.15
N LYS A 26 19.94 -13.03 -0.19
CA LYS A 26 21.36 -13.42 -0.23
C LYS A 26 22.07 -12.88 -1.48
N SER A 27 21.40 -12.85 -2.63
CA SER A 27 22.00 -12.41 -3.89
C SER A 27 21.93 -10.90 -4.11
N ASP A 28 20.82 -10.26 -3.75
CA ASP A 28 20.52 -8.83 -3.98
C ASP A 28 19.55 -8.26 -2.92
N PRO A 29 20.06 -7.86 -1.75
CA PRO A 29 19.24 -7.31 -0.67
C PRO A 29 18.64 -5.92 -1.00
N GLU A 30 19.27 -5.16 -1.90
CA GLU A 30 18.79 -3.84 -2.32
C GLU A 30 17.56 -3.96 -3.20
N PHE A 31 17.50 -4.98 -4.06
CA PHE A 31 16.32 -5.29 -4.84
C PHE A 31 15.13 -5.65 -3.94
N LEU A 32 15.33 -6.50 -2.94
CA LEU A 32 14.25 -6.87 -2.02
C LEU A 32 13.69 -5.63 -1.29
N SER A 33 14.58 -4.72 -0.88
CA SER A 33 14.20 -3.44 -0.25
C SER A 33 13.36 -2.56 -1.19
N ARG A 34 13.75 -2.47 -2.47
CA ARG A 34 12.98 -1.74 -3.50
C ARG A 34 11.60 -2.35 -3.75
N VAL A 35 11.50 -3.68 -3.80
CA VAL A 35 10.23 -4.38 -3.98
C VAL A 35 9.29 -4.15 -2.79
N VAL A 36 9.81 -4.24 -1.57
CA VAL A 36 9.02 -3.97 -0.36
C VAL A 36 8.54 -2.53 -0.33
N LEU A 37 9.42 -1.55 -0.59
CA LEU A 37 9.06 -0.14 -0.68
C LEU A 37 7.96 0.08 -1.72
N TYR A 38 8.15 -0.44 -2.93
CA TYR A 38 7.15 -0.34 -4.00
C TYR A 38 5.79 -0.92 -3.58
N GLY A 39 5.79 -2.11 -2.97
CA GLY A 39 4.57 -2.76 -2.49
C GLY A 39 3.83 -1.94 -1.43
N LEU A 40 4.56 -1.38 -0.46
CA LEU A 40 4.00 -0.52 0.58
C LEU A 40 3.46 0.79 0.02
N THR A 41 4.21 1.47 -0.84
CA THR A 41 3.77 2.70 -1.49
C THR A 41 2.54 2.47 -2.36
N ARG A 42 2.53 1.39 -3.15
CA ARG A 42 1.38 1.03 -3.98
C ARG A 42 0.14 0.79 -3.12
N ARG A 43 0.26 0.03 -2.02
CA ARG A 43 -0.87 -0.18 -1.10
C ARG A 43 -1.39 1.13 -0.52
N SER A 44 -0.48 2.00 -0.05
CA SER A 44 -0.85 3.30 0.53
C SER A 44 -1.63 4.17 -0.44
N ILE A 45 -1.15 4.29 -1.69
CA ILE A 45 -1.82 5.09 -2.73
C ILE A 45 -3.20 4.51 -3.06
N TYR A 46 -3.30 3.20 -3.29
CA TYR A 46 -4.59 2.57 -3.62
C TYR A 46 -5.60 2.68 -2.49
N GLN A 47 -5.15 2.54 -1.24
CA GLN A 47 -6.01 2.74 -0.07
C GLN A 47 -6.52 4.18 -0.02
N HIS A 48 -5.64 5.16 -0.19
CA HIS A 48 -6.02 6.57 -0.16
C HIS A 48 -6.98 6.95 -1.30
N LEU A 49 -6.75 6.44 -2.51
CA LEU A 49 -7.65 6.66 -3.65
C LEU A 49 -9.02 6.01 -3.43
N ARG A 50 -9.06 4.82 -2.83
CA ARG A 50 -10.32 4.14 -2.51
C ARG A 50 -11.11 4.85 -1.42
N GLU A 51 -10.45 5.28 -0.34
CA GLU A 51 -11.07 6.04 0.75
C GLU A 51 -11.62 7.39 0.28
N ARG A 52 -10.96 8.03 -0.71
CA ARG A 52 -11.45 9.27 -1.32
C ARG A 52 -12.65 9.02 -2.24
N GLY A 53 -12.59 7.95 -3.06
CA GLY A 53 -13.71 7.57 -3.93
C GLY A 53 -14.99 7.20 -3.17
N ASP A 54 -14.88 6.58 -1.99
CA ASP A 54 -16.04 6.30 -1.11
C ASP A 54 -16.65 7.58 -0.53
N GLN A 55 -15.82 8.55 -0.14
CA GLN A 55 -16.28 9.85 0.36
C GLN A 55 -16.97 10.70 -0.73
N ASP A 56 -16.43 10.68 -1.96
CA ASP A 56 -17.06 11.35 -3.11
C ASP A 56 -18.38 10.67 -3.52
N ALA A 57 -18.53 9.35 -3.29
CA ALA A 57 -19.77 8.61 -3.55
C ALA A 57 -20.85 8.83 -2.49
N GLU A 58 -20.48 8.97 -1.21
CA GLU A 58 -21.43 9.21 -0.10
C GLU A 58 -21.95 10.66 -0.08
N GLY A 59 -21.18 11.61 -0.62
CA GLY A 59 -21.60 13.02 -0.83
C GLY A 59 -22.57 13.23 -2.01
N ALA A 60 -22.82 12.21 -2.84
CA ALA A 60 -23.65 12.30 -4.04
C ALA A 60 -25.09 11.77 -3.85
N SER A 61 -25.62 11.77 -2.62
CA SER A 61 -27.07 11.57 -2.39
C SER A 61 -27.84 12.86 -2.71
N PRO A 62 -28.73 12.89 -3.72
CA PRO A 62 -29.52 14.07 -4.04
C PRO A 62 -30.71 14.15 -3.06
N SER A 63 -30.49 14.72 -1.88
CA SER A 63 -31.61 15.15 -1.04
C SER A 63 -32.18 16.44 -1.60
N GLY A 64 -33.16 16.27 -2.48
CA GLY A 64 -33.94 17.35 -3.05
C GLY A 64 -34.73 18.10 -1.97
N SER A 65 -34.78 19.41 -2.14
CA SER A 65 -35.90 20.23 -1.68
C SER A 65 -36.02 21.41 -2.63
N VAL A 66 -36.81 21.20 -3.68
CA VAL A 66 -37.47 22.27 -4.43
C VAL A 66 -38.46 22.93 -3.45
N VAL A 67 -38.33 24.23 -3.24
CA VAL A 67 -39.40 25.05 -2.67
C VAL A 67 -39.66 26.18 -3.65
N ILE A 68 -40.90 26.18 -4.14
CA ILE A 68 -41.52 27.10 -5.09
C ILE A 68 -41.78 28.44 -4.40
#